data_AF-A0AAN7YRQ5-F1
#
_entry.id   AF-A0AAN7YRQ5-F1
#
_cell.length_a   1.000
_cell.length_b   1.000
_cell.length_c   1.000
_cell.angle_alpha   90.00
_cell.angle_beta   90.00
_cell.angle_gamma   90.00
#
_symmetry.space_group_name_H-M   'P 1'
#
loop_
_entity.id
_entity.type
_entity.pdbx_description
1 polymer ?
#
loop_
_entity_poly.entity_id
_entity_poly.type
_entity_poly.pdbx_seq_one_letter_code
_entity_poly.pdbx_strand_id
1 'polypeptide(L)'
;MKLIIILIVLLIVSVVYTKLIVEEAGDISNKAETNKRQFKDLKEATEKLQYADIFRSSANKISDHNSIRIDMQGTFQSDQQLFHNLQAQINGMNGQSTIAHVNVAESSMVDGHGDQTKLEELVAKTLIKSAEHGKSYNIYKKIDTSKPSKTPKHSKTPKPTKSPKPSKSPKSSKSPKPSKSKTPKN
;
A
#
# COMPACT_ATOMS: atom_id res chain seq x y z
N MET A 1 -8.02 -34.71 -43.33
CA MET A 1 -6.74 -34.42 -42.63
C MET A 1 -6.26 -32.97 -42.75
N LYS A 2 -6.45 -32.26 -43.88
CA LYS A 2 -6.01 -30.86 -44.05
C LYS A 2 -6.67 -29.83 -43.11
N LEU A 3 -7.89 -30.08 -42.62
CA LEU A 3 -8.60 -29.15 -41.73
C LEU A 3 -8.08 -29.15 -40.27
N ILE A 4 -7.52 -30.27 -39.81
CA ILE A 4 -7.03 -30.42 -38.42
C ILE A 4 -5.68 -29.73 -38.23
N ILE A 5 -4.84 -29.68 -39.27
CA ILE A 5 -3.54 -28.99 -39.23
C ILE A 5 -3.73 -27.46 -39.13
N ILE A 6 -4.79 -26.89 -39.74
CA ILE A 6 -5.09 -25.45 -39.66
C ILE A 6 -5.53 -25.04 -38.25
N LEU A 7 -6.19 -25.93 -37.50
CA LEU A 7 -6.60 -25.66 -36.12
C LEU A 7 -5.42 -25.67 -35.13
N ILE A 8 -4.36 -26.43 -35.41
CA ILE A 8 -3.16 -26.49 -34.56
C ILE A 8 -2.25 -25.27 -34.79
N VAL A 9 -2.22 -24.71 -36.01
CA VAL A 9 -1.46 -23.48 -36.32
C VAL A 9 -2.12 -22.22 -35.72
N LEU A 10 -3.40 -22.30 -35.31
CA LEU A 10 -4.13 -21.21 -34.63
C LEU A 10 -3.97 -21.19 -33.10
N LEU A 11 -3.09 -22.04 -32.56
CA LEU A 11 -2.56 -21.93 -31.19
C LEU A 11 -1.31 -21.03 -31.19
N ILE A 12 -1.41 -19.86 -31.84
CA ILE A 12 -0.40 -18.81 -31.71
C ILE A 12 -0.47 -18.31 -30.27
N VAL A 13 0.44 -18.84 -29.46
CA VAL A 13 0.75 -18.40 -28.10
C VAL A 13 0.98 -16.89 -28.17
N SER A 14 -0.04 -16.13 -27.81
CA SER A 14 0.06 -14.68 -27.67
C SER A 14 0.75 -14.42 -26.33
N VAL A 15 2.08 -14.49 -26.29
CA VAL A 15 2.84 -14.08 -25.10
C VAL A 15 2.74 -12.57 -25.02
N VAL A 16 1.80 -12.07 -24.22
CA VAL A 16 1.72 -10.65 -23.88
C VAL A 16 2.79 -10.38 -22.83
N TYR A 17 3.94 -9.85 -23.26
CA TYR A 17 4.94 -9.33 -22.33
C TYR A 17 4.36 -8.08 -21.67
N THR A 18 4.00 -8.19 -20.40
CA THR A 18 3.49 -7.03 -19.66
C THR A 18 4.62 -6.32 -18.94
N LYS A 19 4.76 -5.02 -19.19
CA LYS A 19 5.83 -4.17 -18.64
C LYS A 19 5.28 -3.33 -17.48
N LEU A 20 6.04 -3.28 -16.38
CA LEU A 20 5.80 -2.32 -15.30
C LEU A 20 6.29 -0.93 -15.70
N ILE A 21 5.50 0.09 -15.41
CA ILE A 21 5.81 1.50 -15.65
C ILE A 21 6.04 2.18 -14.30
N VAL A 22 7.03 3.07 -14.27
CA VAL A 22 7.28 4.01 -13.18
C VAL A 22 7.01 5.41 -13.72
N GLU A 23 6.02 6.09 -13.17
CA GLU A 23 5.58 7.41 -13.60
C GLU A 23 5.67 8.40 -12.45
N GLU A 24 6.11 9.63 -12.72
CA GLU A 24 6.10 10.70 -11.71
C GLU A 24 4.66 11.16 -11.44
N ALA A 25 4.29 11.22 -10.16
CA ALA A 25 2.91 11.51 -9.74
C ALA A 25 2.73 12.92 -9.15
N GLY A 26 3.82 13.61 -8.80
CA GLY A 26 3.79 14.99 -8.29
C GLY A 26 4.66 15.20 -7.05
N ASP A 27 4.51 16.35 -6.37
CA ASP A 27 5.26 16.68 -5.16
C ASP A 27 4.81 15.87 -3.94
N ILE A 28 5.76 15.56 -3.04
CA ILE A 28 5.45 14.94 -1.75
C ILE A 28 4.83 15.99 -0.82
N SER A 29 3.54 15.87 -0.51
CA SER A 29 2.79 16.92 0.23
C SER A 29 3.31 17.19 1.65
N ASN A 30 3.92 16.20 2.30
CA ASN A 30 4.45 16.29 3.67
C ASN A 30 5.97 16.08 3.71
N LYS A 31 6.66 16.65 2.71
CA LYS A 31 8.08 16.43 2.48
C LYS A 31 8.92 16.93 3.66
N ALA A 32 9.85 16.10 4.12
CA ALA A 32 10.93 16.49 5.01
C ALA A 32 12.23 16.70 4.23
N GLU A 33 13.05 17.64 4.67
CA GLU A 33 14.42 17.74 4.17
C GLU A 33 15.26 16.57 4.68
N THR A 34 16.07 16.01 3.79
CA THR A 34 16.81 14.76 4.04
C THR A 34 18.30 15.02 3.99
N ASN A 35 19.07 14.50 4.95
CA ASN A 35 20.52 14.56 4.95
C ASN A 35 21.16 13.24 4.47
N LYS A 36 22.49 13.24 4.27
CA LYS A 36 23.24 12.07 3.79
C LYS A 36 23.07 10.83 4.67
N ARG A 37 22.96 11.00 5.99
CA ARG A 37 22.76 9.89 6.92
C ARG A 37 21.37 9.28 6.75
N GLN A 38 20.33 10.10 6.73
CA GLN A 38 18.96 9.65 6.50
C GLN A 38 18.79 8.99 5.14
N PHE A 39 19.47 9.49 4.11
CA PHE A 39 19.46 8.87 2.79
C PHE A 39 20.15 7.50 2.77
N LYS A 40 21.22 7.32 3.55
CA LYS A 40 21.83 6.00 3.76
C LYS A 40 20.89 5.07 4.53
N ASP A 41 20.32 5.54 5.62
CA ASP A 41 19.36 4.78 6.43
C ASP A 41 18.13 4.35 5.59
N LEU A 42 17.68 5.19 4.66
CA LEU A 42 16.63 4.84 3.69
C LEU A 42 17.00 3.64 2.82
N LYS A 43 18.22 3.61 2.26
CA LYS A 43 18.68 2.48 1.44
C LYS A 43 18.63 1.18 2.23
N GLU A 44 19.16 1.20 3.44
CA GLU A 44 19.15 0.03 4.34
C GLU A 44 17.73 -0.35 4.79
N ALA A 45 16.81 0.61 4.93
CA ALA A 45 15.40 0.33 5.18
C ALA A 45 14.71 -0.33 3.98
N THR A 46 15.05 0.06 2.74
CA THR A 46 14.46 -0.50 1.52
C THR A 46 14.90 -1.94 1.24
N GLU A 47 16.08 -2.35 1.71
CA GLU A 47 16.57 -3.74 1.60
C GLU A 47 15.72 -4.74 2.41
N LYS A 48 14.91 -4.24 3.35
CA LYS A 48 14.01 -5.05 4.18
C LYS A 48 12.58 -5.13 3.65
N LEU A 49 12.30 -4.56 2.47
CA LEU A 49 10.98 -4.66 1.86
C LEU A 49 10.64 -6.11 1.55
N GLN A 50 9.39 -6.48 1.78
CA GLN A 50 8.85 -7.78 1.41
C GLN A 50 7.63 -7.57 0.53
N TYR A 51 7.48 -8.41 -0.48
CA TYR A 51 6.43 -8.33 -1.50
C TYR A 51 5.03 -8.31 -0.87
N ALA A 52 4.80 -9.19 0.11
CA ALA A 52 3.53 -9.27 0.82
C ALA A 52 3.18 -7.96 1.55
N ASP A 53 4.18 -7.19 1.96
CA ASP A 53 3.99 -5.98 2.78
C ASP A 53 3.67 -4.76 1.92
N ILE A 54 4.15 -4.74 0.68
CA ILE A 54 3.84 -3.73 -0.34
C ILE A 54 2.33 -3.71 -0.60
N PHE A 55 1.69 -4.87 -0.62
CA PHE A 55 0.28 -5.02 -0.99
C PHE A 55 -0.68 -5.22 0.20
N ARG A 56 -0.28 -4.82 1.40
CA ARG A 56 -1.20 -4.83 2.56
C ARG A 56 -2.30 -3.78 2.37
N SER A 57 -3.49 -4.08 2.88
CA SER A 57 -4.65 -3.18 2.79
C SER A 57 -4.74 -2.20 3.96
N SER A 58 -4.08 -2.49 5.08
CA SER A 58 -4.18 -1.74 6.35
C SER A 58 -2.86 -1.08 6.73
N ALA A 59 -2.93 0.18 7.17
CA ALA A 59 -1.75 0.95 7.55
C ALA A 59 -0.86 0.19 8.54
N ASN A 60 0.42 0.03 8.22
CA ASN A 60 1.38 -0.64 9.07
C ASN A 60 2.81 -0.28 8.69
N LYS A 61 3.72 -0.40 9.66
CA LYS A 61 5.16 -0.34 9.41
C LYS A 61 5.61 -1.57 8.64
N ILE A 62 6.30 -1.34 7.52
CA ILE A 62 6.91 -2.37 6.67
C ILE A 62 8.33 -2.63 7.14
N SER A 63 9.13 -1.56 7.27
CA SER A 63 10.52 -1.67 7.71
C SER A 63 10.93 -0.52 8.59
N ASP A 64 11.97 -0.74 9.40
CA ASP A 64 12.55 0.23 10.32
C ASP A 64 14.07 0.09 10.31
N HIS A 65 14.77 1.20 10.16
CA HIS A 65 16.22 1.26 10.22
C HIS A 65 16.69 2.64 10.71
N ASN A 66 17.27 2.67 11.91
CA ASN A 66 17.81 3.88 12.55
C ASN A 66 16.82 5.05 12.51
N SER A 67 17.12 6.07 11.69
CA SER A 67 16.34 7.29 11.60
C SER A 67 15.16 7.22 10.62
N ILE A 68 15.03 6.14 9.85
CA ILE A 68 14.00 5.99 8.81
C ILE A 68 13.15 4.75 9.05
N ARG A 69 11.84 4.90 8.86
CA ARG A 69 10.90 3.79 8.70
C ARG A 69 10.24 3.86 7.33
N ILE A 70 9.82 2.72 6.80
CA ILE A 70 8.95 2.63 5.63
C ILE A 70 7.62 2.07 6.10
N ASP A 71 6.55 2.81 5.80
CA ASP A 71 5.20 2.47 6.21
C ASP A 71 4.31 2.30 4.99
N MET A 72 3.37 1.36 5.07
CA MET A 72 2.18 1.32 4.24
C MET A 72 1.15 2.27 4.88
N GLN A 73 0.74 3.32 4.17
CA GLN A 73 -0.11 4.41 4.67
C GLN A 73 -1.60 4.27 4.29
N GLY A 74 -1.95 3.21 3.56
CA GLY A 74 -3.31 2.88 3.15
C GLY A 74 -3.42 2.58 1.65
N THR A 75 -4.65 2.40 1.20
CA THR A 75 -4.96 2.20 -0.21
C THR A 75 -5.91 3.28 -0.72
N PHE A 76 -5.87 3.55 -2.02
CA PHE A 76 -6.80 4.48 -2.68
C PHE A 76 -7.08 4.05 -4.11
N GLN A 77 -8.23 4.46 -4.65
CA GLN A 77 -8.61 4.21 -6.03
C GLN A 77 -8.25 5.41 -6.91
N SER A 78 -7.58 5.18 -8.04
CA SER A 78 -7.34 6.17 -9.10
C SER A 78 -7.36 5.46 -10.45
N ASP A 79 -7.98 6.05 -11.46
CA ASP A 79 -8.02 5.52 -12.84
C ASP A 79 -8.40 4.03 -12.91
N GLN A 80 -9.42 3.64 -12.14
CA GLN A 80 -9.93 2.26 -12.03
C GLN A 80 -8.92 1.24 -11.48
N GLN A 81 -7.83 1.71 -10.85
CA GLN A 81 -6.82 0.89 -10.20
C GLN A 81 -6.79 1.19 -8.70
N LEU A 82 -6.66 0.14 -7.89
CA LEU A 82 -6.33 0.27 -6.49
C LEU A 82 -4.82 0.43 -6.33
N PHE A 83 -4.39 1.47 -5.63
CA PHE A 83 -3.00 1.74 -5.30
C PHE A 83 -2.74 1.54 -3.82
N HIS A 84 -1.57 1.01 -3.50
CA HIS A 84 -1.01 0.93 -2.15
C HIS A 84 0.00 2.06 -1.96
N ASN A 85 -0.22 2.88 -0.94
CA ASN A 85 0.60 4.05 -0.67
C ASN A 85 1.73 3.68 0.31
N LEU A 86 2.98 3.68 -0.17
CA LEU A 86 4.17 3.46 0.64
C LEU A 86 4.90 4.78 0.86
N GLN A 87 5.27 5.06 2.11
CA GLN A 87 6.03 6.25 2.47
C GLN A 87 7.22 5.91 3.34
N ALA A 88 8.39 6.47 2.99
CA ALA A 88 9.52 6.48 3.91
C ALA A 88 9.47 7.76 4.74
N GLN A 89 9.59 7.61 6.06
CA GLN A 89 9.41 8.69 7.02
C GLN A 89 10.54 8.75 8.03
N ILE A 90 10.88 9.96 8.49
CA ILE A 90 11.85 10.16 9.57
C ILE A 90 11.22 9.77 10.91
N ASN A 91 11.92 8.94 11.68
CA ASN A 91 11.51 8.48 13.00
C ASN A 91 11.49 9.63 14.02
N GLY A 92 10.42 9.69 14.83
CA GLY A 92 10.25 10.70 15.88
C GLY A 92 9.91 12.11 15.39
N MET A 93 9.69 12.30 14.08
CA MET A 93 9.34 13.60 13.51
C MET A 93 7.82 13.76 13.40
N ASN A 94 7.29 14.81 14.02
CA ASN A 94 5.87 15.19 13.91
C ASN A 94 5.66 16.08 12.69
N GLY A 95 4.60 15.84 11.90
CA GLY A 95 4.33 16.62 10.69
C GLY A 95 5.22 16.19 9.51
N GLN A 96 5.86 17.16 8.84
CA GLN A 96 6.72 17.04 7.64
C GLN A 96 7.84 16.02 7.84
N SER A 97 7.51 14.74 7.68
CA SER A 97 8.38 13.60 8.01
C SER A 97 8.63 12.71 6.79
N THR A 98 7.88 12.88 5.71
CA THR A 98 7.96 11.99 4.54
C THR A 98 9.13 12.40 3.67
N ILE A 99 10.05 11.48 3.43
CA ILE A 99 11.20 11.72 2.54
C ILE A 99 11.04 11.03 1.19
N ALA A 100 10.24 9.98 1.10
CA ALA A 100 9.94 9.28 -0.15
C ALA A 100 8.48 8.81 -0.15
N HIS A 101 7.88 8.74 -1.33
CA HIS A 101 6.51 8.31 -1.55
C HIS A 101 6.37 7.55 -2.88
N VAL A 102 5.89 6.31 -2.80
CA VAL A 102 5.58 5.49 -3.97
C VAL A 102 4.16 4.92 -3.82
N ASN A 103 3.37 5.00 -4.88
CA ASN A 103 2.10 4.29 -4.98
C ASN A 103 2.27 3.08 -5.89
N VAL A 104 1.88 1.89 -5.44
CA VAL A 104 2.01 0.64 -6.20
C VAL A 104 0.61 0.11 -6.52
N ALA A 105 0.27 0.01 -7.79
CA ALA A 105 -1.05 -0.49 -8.21
C ALA A 105 -1.17 -2.01 -8.02
N GLU A 106 -2.34 -2.51 -7.64
CA GLU A 106 -2.64 -3.95 -7.62
C GLU A 106 -2.43 -4.61 -8.99
N SER A 107 -2.57 -3.85 -10.08
CA SER A 107 -2.28 -4.32 -11.44
C SER A 107 -0.83 -4.79 -11.63
N SER A 108 0.08 -4.37 -10.75
CA SER A 108 1.50 -4.76 -10.76
C SER A 108 1.80 -6.06 -10.00
N MET A 109 0.82 -6.66 -9.32
CA MET A 109 1.00 -7.94 -8.62
C MET A 109 1.44 -9.06 -9.57
N VAL A 110 2.30 -9.94 -9.07
CA VAL A 110 2.90 -11.08 -9.75
C VAL A 110 2.94 -12.31 -8.84
N ASP A 111 2.73 -13.49 -9.42
CA ASP A 111 2.64 -14.75 -8.66
C ASP A 111 4.01 -15.44 -8.47
N GLY A 112 4.97 -15.20 -9.36
CA GLY A 112 6.26 -15.90 -9.35
C GLY A 112 7.28 -15.24 -8.43
N HIS A 113 7.91 -16.00 -7.53
CA HIS A 113 8.91 -15.51 -6.57
C HIS A 113 10.00 -14.65 -7.22
N GLY A 114 10.55 -15.07 -8.37
CA GLY A 114 11.57 -14.30 -9.08
C GLY A 114 11.08 -12.96 -9.61
N ASP A 115 9.79 -12.85 -9.94
CA ASP A 115 9.19 -11.58 -10.37
C ASP A 115 8.76 -10.72 -9.18
N GLN A 116 8.38 -11.34 -8.07
CA GLN A 116 8.14 -10.66 -6.79
C GLN A 116 9.41 -9.94 -6.33
N THR A 117 10.57 -10.62 -6.34
CA THR A 117 11.87 -10.00 -6.02
C THR A 117 12.19 -8.82 -6.95
N LYS A 118 11.92 -8.95 -8.25
CA LYS A 118 12.13 -7.82 -9.19
C LYS A 118 11.21 -6.64 -8.89
N LEU A 119 9.96 -6.88 -8.47
CA LEU A 119 9.05 -5.81 -8.07
C LEU A 119 9.51 -5.15 -6.76
N GLU A 120 9.92 -5.93 -5.76
CA GLU A 120 10.49 -5.41 -4.51
C GLU A 120 11.69 -4.49 -4.81
N GLU A 121 12.62 -4.94 -5.66
CA GLU A 121 13.76 -4.12 -6.10
C GLU A 121 13.33 -2.85 -6.84
N LEU A 122 12.30 -2.94 -7.69
CA LEU A 122 11.77 -1.79 -8.42
C LEU A 122 11.17 -0.76 -7.46
N VAL A 123 10.39 -1.21 -6.47
CA VAL A 123 9.80 -0.36 -5.43
C VAL A 123 10.90 0.28 -4.58
N ALA A 124 11.90 -0.48 -4.15
CA ALA A 124 13.07 0.02 -3.42
C ALA A 124 13.80 1.12 -4.20
N LYS A 125 14.16 0.85 -5.46
CA LYS A 125 14.81 1.83 -6.35
C LYS A 125 13.96 3.08 -6.56
N THR A 126 12.64 2.92 -6.65
CA THR A 126 11.72 4.04 -6.85
C THR A 126 11.55 4.88 -5.58
N LEU A 127 11.57 4.29 -4.38
CA LEU A 127 11.60 5.02 -3.11
C LEU A 127 12.90 5.83 -2.97
N ILE A 128 14.05 5.25 -3.34
CA ILE A 128 15.33 5.97 -3.34
C ILE A 128 15.26 7.16 -4.32
N LYS A 129 14.79 6.95 -5.55
CA LYS A 129 14.58 8.01 -6.55
C LYS A 129 13.61 9.10 -6.05
N SER A 130 12.54 8.70 -5.36
CA SER A 130 11.57 9.61 -4.75
C SER A 130 12.24 10.55 -3.75
N ALA A 131 13.12 10.02 -2.88
CA ALA A 131 13.88 10.83 -1.93
C ALA A 131 14.90 11.76 -2.61
N GLU A 132 15.53 11.33 -3.70
CA GLU A 132 16.49 12.17 -4.44
C GLU A 132 15.81 13.37 -5.09
N HIS A 133 14.61 13.17 -5.64
CA HIS A 133 13.92 14.20 -6.43
C HIS A 133 12.86 14.97 -5.65
N GLY A 134 12.46 14.50 -4.47
CA GLY A 134 11.34 15.06 -3.70
C GLY A 134 9.99 14.87 -4.39
N LYS A 135 9.88 13.88 -5.28
CA LYS A 135 8.67 13.58 -6.07
C LYS A 135 8.09 12.24 -5.66
N SER A 136 6.77 12.14 -5.69
CA SER A 136 6.06 10.87 -5.60
C SER A 136 6.05 10.15 -6.96
N TYR A 137 5.98 8.82 -6.94
CA TYR A 137 5.94 8.00 -8.14
C TYR A 137 4.84 6.95 -8.07
N ASN A 138 4.23 6.64 -9.22
CA ASN A 138 3.30 5.54 -9.40
C ASN A 138 4.00 4.36 -10.09
N ILE A 139 3.74 3.15 -9.61
CA ILE A 139 4.17 1.90 -10.25
C ILE A 139 2.92 1.12 -10.63
N TYR A 140 2.77 0.82 -11.92
CA TYR A 140 1.61 0.07 -12.42
C TYR A 140 1.96 -0.75 -13.65
N LYS A 141 1.13 -1.75 -13.93
CA LYS A 141 1.22 -2.51 -15.18
C LYS A 141 0.46 -1.76 -16.26
N LYS A 142 1.14 -1.38 -17.35
CA LYS A 142 0.43 -0.88 -18.53
C LYS A 142 -0.15 -2.05 -19.30
N ILE A 143 -1.47 -2.06 -19.42
CA ILE A 143 -2.18 -2.97 -20.31
C ILE A 143 -2.23 -2.28 -21.67
N ASP A 144 -1.43 -2.72 -22.63
CA ASP A 144 -1.58 -2.26 -24.01
C ASP A 144 -2.93 -2.78 -24.54
N THR A 145 -3.89 -1.86 -24.70
CA THR A 145 -5.26 -2.15 -25.14
C THR A 145 -5.39 -2.43 -26.63
N SER A 146 -4.30 -2.79 -27.33
CA SER A 146 -4.37 -3.18 -28.75
C SER A 146 -5.04 -4.54 -29.00
N LYS A 147 -5.56 -5.21 -27.95
CA LYS A 147 -6.38 -6.42 -28.11
C LYS A 147 -7.41 -6.56 -26.97
N PRO A 148 -8.71 -6.78 -27.25
CA PRO A 148 -9.70 -6.96 -26.20
C PRO A 148 -9.47 -8.30 -25.49
N SER A 149 -9.02 -8.24 -24.24
CA SER A 149 -9.00 -9.40 -23.33
C SER A 149 -10.41 -9.68 -22.84
N LYS A 150 -10.84 -10.94 -22.91
CA LYS A 150 -12.18 -11.38 -22.51
C LYS A 150 -12.45 -11.00 -21.06
N THR A 151 -13.52 -10.26 -20.84
CA THR A 151 -14.07 -9.89 -19.53
C THR A 151 -14.20 -11.12 -18.63
N PRO A 152 -13.56 -11.15 -17.45
CA PRO A 152 -13.89 -12.14 -16.43
C PRO A 152 -15.33 -11.88 -15.98
N LYS A 153 -16.22 -12.86 -16.18
CA LYS A 153 -17.58 -12.81 -15.64
C LYS A 153 -17.49 -12.66 -14.12
N HIS A 154 -17.96 -11.52 -13.59
CA HIS A 154 -18.10 -11.29 -12.16
C HIS A 154 -18.83 -12.45 -11.49
N SER A 155 -18.12 -13.12 -10.59
CA SER A 155 -18.72 -14.02 -9.61
C SER A 155 -19.66 -13.22 -8.72
N LYS A 156 -20.81 -13.83 -8.41
CA LYS A 156 -21.97 -13.22 -7.76
C LYS A 156 -21.59 -12.54 -6.44
N THR A 157 -22.09 -11.33 -6.26
CA THR A 157 -22.08 -10.56 -5.00
C THR A 157 -22.66 -11.39 -3.85
N PRO A 158 -21.95 -11.57 -2.71
CA PRO A 158 -22.54 -12.12 -1.50
C PRO A 158 -23.63 -11.18 -0.97
N LYS A 159 -24.79 -11.73 -0.62
CA LYS A 159 -25.87 -10.99 0.06
C LYS A 159 -25.35 -10.41 1.38
N PRO A 160 -25.72 -9.17 1.75
CA PRO A 160 -25.33 -8.59 3.03
C PRO A 160 -25.96 -9.37 4.19
N THR A 161 -25.11 -9.88 5.07
CA THR A 161 -25.49 -10.50 6.35
C THR A 161 -26.04 -9.41 7.27
N LYS A 162 -27.20 -9.66 7.89
CA LYS A 162 -27.90 -8.72 8.78
C LYS A 162 -26.98 -8.19 9.89
N SER A 163 -26.93 -6.88 10.05
CA SER A 163 -26.27 -6.21 11.18
C SER A 163 -26.80 -6.71 12.54
N PRO A 164 -25.94 -6.90 13.55
CA PRO A 164 -26.37 -7.22 14.91
C PRO A 164 -27.17 -6.05 15.52
N LYS A 165 -28.22 -6.39 16.27
CA LYS A 165 -29.08 -5.45 16.98
C LYS A 165 -28.29 -4.81 18.14
N PRO A 166 -28.42 -3.49 18.40
CA PRO A 166 -27.68 -2.84 19.47
C PRO A 166 -28.06 -3.40 20.85
N SER A 167 -27.04 -3.73 21.63
CA SER A 167 -27.15 -4.17 23.03
C SER A 167 -27.65 -3.03 23.91
N LYS A 168 -28.58 -3.33 24.82
CA LYS A 168 -29.19 -2.37 25.75
C LYS A 168 -28.13 -1.77 26.68
N SER A 169 -28.10 -0.44 26.77
CA SER A 169 -27.31 0.30 27.75
C SER A 169 -27.63 -0.13 29.20
N PRO A 170 -26.64 -0.25 30.09
CA PRO A 170 -26.88 -0.50 31.51
C PRO A 170 -27.53 0.70 32.19
N LYS A 171 -28.53 0.43 33.06
CA LYS A 171 -29.16 1.41 33.93
C LYS A 171 -28.15 1.99 34.92
N SER A 172 -28.19 3.31 35.08
CA SER A 172 -27.48 4.11 36.08
C SER A 172 -27.64 3.56 37.51
N SER A 173 -26.52 3.28 38.17
CA SER A 173 -26.46 3.00 39.60
C SER A 173 -26.58 4.30 40.42
N LYS A 174 -27.29 4.19 41.55
CA LYS A 174 -27.63 5.27 42.48
C LYS A 174 -26.38 5.93 43.09
N SER A 175 -26.41 7.27 43.19
CA SER A 175 -25.46 8.06 43.98
C SER A 175 -25.52 7.72 45.48
N PRO A 176 -24.37 7.68 46.19
CA PRO A 176 -24.35 7.60 47.66
C PRO A 176 -24.66 8.93 48.33
N LYS A 177 -25.29 8.86 49.50
CA LYS A 177 -25.73 9.96 50.37
C LYS A 177 -24.53 10.61 51.11
N PRO A 178 -24.54 11.93 51.42
CA PRO A 178 -23.40 12.60 52.06
C PRO A 178 -23.26 12.19 53.53
N SER A 179 -22.02 11.91 53.94
CA SER A 179 -21.62 11.71 55.35
C SER A 179 -21.45 13.07 56.05
N LYS A 180 -21.97 13.17 57.28
CA LYS A 180 -21.91 14.36 58.14
C LYS A 180 -20.49 14.63 58.63
N SER A 181 -20.01 15.86 58.40
CA SER A 181 -18.84 16.46 59.04
C SER A 181 -19.03 16.55 60.56
N LYS A 182 -18.02 16.11 61.33
CA LYS A 182 -17.86 16.44 62.74
C LYS A 182 -16.81 17.54 62.88
N THR A 183 -17.22 18.62 63.52
CA THR A 183 -16.49 19.82 63.94
C THR A 183 -15.24 19.50 64.77
N PRO A 184 -14.17 20.31 64.71
CA PRO A 184 -13.08 20.23 65.68
C PRO A 184 -13.45 20.99 66.97
N LYS A 185 -13.01 20.48 68.12
CA LYS A 185 -12.94 21.23 69.38
C LYS A 185 -11.49 21.66 69.60
N ASN A 186 -11.36 22.91 70.04
CA ASN A 186 -10.19 23.69 70.45
C ASN A 186 -8.94 22.93 70.89
#